data_AF-A0A926C1P4-F1
#
_entry.id   AF-A0A926C1P4-F1
#
_cell.length_a   1.000
_cell.length_b   1.000
_cell.length_c   1.000
_cell.angle_alpha   90.00
_cell.angle_beta   90.00
_cell.angle_gamma   90.00
#
_symmetry.space_group_name_H-M   'P 1'
#
loop_
_entity.id
_entity.type
_entity.pdbx_description
1 polymer ?
#
loop_
_entity_poly.entity_id
_entity_poly.type
_entity_poly.pdbx_seq_one_letter_code
_entity_poly.pdbx_strand_id
1 'polypeptide(L)'
;MTTTFTRRDWLAAATLLTTAAFGKAQKPPYQYILANQSGATPLLPADRYIPFDWAFNEIPVQGEGPTLTWNPAGATKRSQATLRLTSATDVREDCLVGVKTAVSGKTIGVLTVRFAMYLQPFELPIPAADLPAVLAEGVTLTMQKGSKPFWFFTAGNGPQTAPDAYLPHLLLYEKTDAGAWKERLVSLASVQTFGWMEGCVLDGLHELSARSPRAKAVLAQHLDLFFGQNSLVYANLNNRKAVGIINTVESILPFAILAQTSPTHPLLQTAIRFCETHASADGVIADGTGSNRMVKTEECYTVSYPLAVLAKTLNRPDLAHLAAQTLQARVTLLDKGTRIFQRGAEQEAPVFENWSRGVAWYLLGLVKTLAHLPDNGQSAQIQSLKAALQNAVKNVIAYQQPNGLWYCFMHQPETGYETSGTAGIAAALVYGQERGLLPETVRAVAQKARRGLNAYLTPDGYLTGTAQGNKGGDALQRNGFRVISPYTLGFLAHLDSVKS
;
A
#
# COMPACT_ATOMS: atom_id res chain seq x y z
N MET A 1 19.38 -37.43 13.00
CA MET A 1 19.38 -36.55 11.82
C MET A 1 18.11 -35.70 11.87
N THR A 2 18.20 -34.54 12.49
CA THR A 2 17.11 -33.56 12.56
C THR A 2 17.11 -32.75 11.26
N THR A 3 16.15 -33.01 10.38
CA THR A 3 15.90 -32.19 9.19
C THR A 3 15.45 -30.80 9.62
N THR A 4 16.37 -29.84 9.59
CA THR A 4 16.08 -28.41 9.75
C THR A 4 15.37 -27.93 8.49
N PHE A 5 14.04 -27.82 8.54
CA PHE A 5 13.28 -27.11 7.52
C PHE A 5 13.74 -25.65 7.48
N THR A 6 14.21 -25.20 6.33
CA THR A 6 14.65 -23.82 6.13
C THR A 6 13.43 -22.90 5.96
N ARG A 7 13.62 -21.58 6.11
CA ARG A 7 12.58 -20.56 5.85
C ARG A 7 11.94 -20.72 4.44
N ARG A 8 12.67 -21.36 3.53
CA ARG A 8 12.31 -21.62 2.13
C ARG A 8 11.31 -22.78 1.97
N ASP A 9 11.32 -23.75 2.87
CA ASP A 9 10.47 -24.95 2.77
C ASP A 9 9.02 -24.69 3.23
N TRP A 10 8.84 -23.74 4.14
CA TRP A 10 7.52 -23.33 4.65
C TRP A 10 6.72 -22.51 3.63
N LEU A 11 7.39 -21.65 2.85
CA LEU A 11 6.74 -20.88 1.78
C LEU A 11 6.19 -21.79 0.66
N ALA A 12 6.89 -22.89 0.34
CA ALA A 12 6.43 -23.87 -0.64
C ALA A 12 5.24 -24.71 -0.14
N ALA A 13 5.18 -25.00 1.17
CA ALA A 13 4.06 -25.73 1.77
C ALA A 13 2.77 -24.89 1.88
N ALA A 14 2.89 -23.57 2.08
CA ALA A 14 1.75 -22.65 2.17
C ALA A 14 0.97 -22.51 0.84
N THR A 15 1.65 -22.65 -0.31
CA THR A 15 1.04 -22.56 -1.65
C THR A 15 0.14 -23.76 -1.97
N LEU A 16 0.34 -24.90 -1.32
CA LEU A 16 -0.39 -26.15 -1.61
C LEU A 16 -1.75 -26.27 -0.91
N LEU A 17 -2.09 -25.38 0.05
CA LEU A 17 -3.27 -25.52 0.91
C LEU A 17 -4.46 -24.60 0.58
N THR A 18 -4.43 -23.83 -0.51
CA THR A 18 -5.43 -22.75 -0.74
C THR A 18 -6.53 -23.01 -1.77
N THR A 19 -6.68 -24.22 -2.31
CA THR A 19 -7.70 -24.47 -3.37
C THR A 19 -9.07 -24.93 -2.88
N ALA A 20 -9.33 -25.06 -1.58
CA ALA A 20 -10.61 -25.59 -1.10
C ALA A 20 -11.28 -24.70 -0.06
N ALA A 21 -12.03 -23.69 -0.52
CA ALA A 21 -13.32 -23.29 0.08
C ALA A 21 -13.90 -22.08 -0.66
N PHE A 22 -14.71 -22.32 -1.70
CA PHE A 22 -16.00 -21.66 -2.02
C PHE A 22 -16.61 -22.37 -3.24
N GLY A 23 -17.95 -22.42 -3.30
CA GLY A 23 -18.70 -23.16 -4.33
C GLY A 23 -18.26 -22.85 -5.76
N LYS A 24 -18.44 -23.82 -6.68
CA LYS A 24 -18.04 -23.82 -8.11
C LYS A 24 -17.45 -22.47 -8.56
N ALA A 25 -16.12 -22.33 -8.43
CA ALA A 25 -15.42 -21.10 -8.78
C ALA A 25 -15.76 -20.73 -10.23
N GLN A 26 -16.58 -19.69 -10.41
CA GLN A 26 -16.80 -19.09 -11.71
C GLN A 26 -15.43 -18.59 -12.17
N LYS A 27 -15.00 -18.97 -13.38
CA LYS A 27 -13.71 -18.53 -13.91
C LYS A 27 -13.64 -17.00 -13.83
N PRO A 28 -12.53 -16.43 -13.32
CA PRO A 28 -12.42 -14.98 -13.18
C PRO A 28 -12.61 -14.29 -14.54
N PRO A 29 -13.24 -13.11 -14.58
CA PRO A 29 -13.45 -12.34 -15.81
C PRO A 29 -12.15 -11.72 -16.35
N TYR A 30 -11.02 -12.06 -15.73
CA TYR A 30 -9.66 -11.74 -16.16
C TYR A 30 -8.79 -13.02 -16.25
N GLN A 31 -7.69 -12.97 -17.01
CA GLN A 31 -6.70 -14.04 -17.14
C GLN A 31 -5.31 -13.40 -17.24
N TYR A 32 -4.35 -13.96 -16.52
CA TYR A 32 -2.94 -13.66 -16.73
C TYR A 32 -2.35 -14.58 -17.79
N ILE A 33 -1.76 -13.99 -18.83
CA ILE A 33 -0.84 -14.72 -19.71
C ILE A 33 0.56 -14.27 -19.31
N LEU A 34 1.21 -15.07 -18.47
CA LEU A 34 2.55 -14.80 -17.99
C LEU A 34 3.53 -14.79 -19.16
N ALA A 35 4.44 -13.81 -19.16
CA ALA A 35 5.49 -13.74 -20.16
C ALA A 35 6.62 -14.71 -19.84
N ASN A 36 7.12 -15.39 -20.85
CA ASN A 36 8.49 -15.88 -20.85
C ASN A 36 9.40 -14.71 -21.19
N GLN A 37 10.58 -14.67 -20.58
CA GLN A 37 11.56 -13.63 -20.83
C GLN A 37 12.85 -14.20 -21.39
N SER A 38 13.48 -13.43 -22.27
CA SER A 38 14.81 -13.71 -22.80
C SER A 38 15.59 -12.40 -22.96
N GLY A 39 16.91 -12.50 -22.92
CA GLY A 39 17.76 -11.31 -22.86
C GLY A 39 17.75 -10.64 -21.48
N ALA A 40 18.60 -9.63 -21.35
CA ALA A 40 19.01 -8.96 -20.11
C ALA A 40 19.59 -9.91 -19.03
N THR A 41 20.81 -9.61 -18.60
CA THR A 41 21.47 -10.26 -17.46
C THR A 41 21.34 -9.33 -16.28
N PRO A 42 20.44 -9.59 -15.32
CA PRO A 42 20.17 -8.63 -14.25
C PRO A 42 21.42 -8.34 -13.44
N LEU A 43 21.75 -7.06 -13.29
CA LEU A 43 22.81 -6.59 -12.41
C LEU A 43 22.21 -5.66 -11.37
N LEU A 44 22.14 -6.16 -10.14
CA LEU A 44 21.76 -5.34 -9.00
C LEU A 44 23.02 -4.77 -8.33
N PRO A 45 23.08 -3.46 -8.02
CA PRO A 45 24.20 -2.92 -7.26
C PRO A 45 24.34 -3.65 -5.91
N ALA A 46 25.58 -3.90 -5.48
CA ALA A 46 25.87 -4.75 -4.31
C ALA A 46 25.25 -4.23 -2.99
N ASP A 47 24.95 -2.94 -2.88
CA ASP A 47 24.29 -2.33 -1.72
C ASP A 47 22.76 -2.42 -1.75
N ARG A 48 22.18 -3.00 -2.80
CA ARG A 48 20.73 -3.13 -2.98
C ARG A 48 20.24 -4.55 -2.74
N TYR A 49 18.95 -4.66 -2.46
CA TYR A 49 18.26 -5.89 -2.12
C TYR A 49 16.88 -5.94 -2.79
N ILE A 50 16.60 -7.03 -3.48
CA ILE A 50 15.26 -7.34 -3.98
C ILE A 50 14.44 -7.97 -2.86
N PRO A 51 13.25 -7.43 -2.57
CA PRO A 51 12.37 -7.97 -1.54
C PRO A 51 12.15 -9.48 -1.69
N PHE A 52 12.18 -10.20 -0.56
CA PHE A 52 11.92 -11.63 -0.47
C PHE A 52 12.87 -12.53 -1.27
N ASP A 53 13.99 -11.98 -1.74
CA ASP A 53 14.92 -12.67 -2.63
C ASP A 53 14.22 -13.20 -3.90
N TRP A 54 13.19 -12.48 -4.37
CA TRP A 54 12.48 -12.82 -5.60
C TRP A 54 13.32 -12.57 -6.84
N ALA A 55 13.06 -13.36 -7.89
CA ALA A 55 13.68 -13.17 -9.18
C ALA A 55 13.24 -11.84 -9.83
N PHE A 56 14.17 -11.26 -10.58
CA PHE A 56 13.99 -9.97 -11.23
C PHE A 56 14.77 -9.93 -12.54
N ASN A 57 14.42 -8.98 -13.40
CA ASN A 57 15.21 -8.59 -14.56
C ASN A 57 15.26 -7.07 -14.65
N GLU A 58 16.06 -6.54 -15.57
CA GLU A 58 16.27 -5.11 -15.73
C GLU A 58 16.04 -4.64 -17.15
N ILE A 59 15.59 -3.39 -17.27
CA ILE A 59 15.64 -2.63 -18.51
C ILE A 59 16.82 -1.68 -18.39
N PRO A 60 17.93 -1.89 -19.12
CA PRO A 60 19.13 -1.08 -18.99
C PRO A 60 18.88 0.33 -19.53
N VAL A 61 19.67 1.31 -19.07
CA VAL A 61 19.57 2.72 -19.50
C VAL A 61 19.90 2.88 -20.99
N GLN A 62 20.85 2.09 -21.48
CA GLN A 62 21.29 2.07 -22.88
C GLN A 62 21.27 0.65 -23.42
N GLY A 63 21.01 0.53 -24.72
CA GLY A 63 20.89 -0.76 -25.40
C GLY A 63 19.48 -1.34 -25.35
N GLU A 64 19.33 -2.54 -25.91
CA GLU A 64 18.07 -3.27 -25.89
C GLU A 64 17.86 -3.93 -24.51
N GLY A 65 16.64 -3.80 -23.98
CA GLY A 65 16.23 -4.51 -22.79
C GLY A 65 15.71 -5.92 -23.13
N PRO A 66 15.08 -6.59 -22.15
CA PRO A 66 14.60 -7.94 -22.32
C PRO A 66 13.43 -8.01 -23.30
N THR A 67 13.31 -9.17 -23.96
CA THR A 67 12.17 -9.52 -24.78
C THR A 67 11.21 -10.39 -23.96
N LEU A 68 9.95 -9.99 -23.92
CA LEU A 68 8.84 -10.72 -23.33
C LEU A 68 8.06 -11.45 -24.43
N THR A 69 7.83 -12.75 -24.28
CA THR A 69 7.10 -13.58 -25.23
C THR A 69 5.99 -14.34 -24.53
N TRP A 70 4.94 -14.71 -25.26
CA TRP A 70 3.78 -15.41 -24.72
C TRP A 70 3.47 -16.65 -25.53
N ASN A 71 2.79 -17.63 -24.92
CA ASN A 71 2.24 -18.75 -25.66
C ASN A 71 0.84 -18.39 -26.17
N PRO A 72 0.62 -18.22 -27.50
CA PRO A 72 -0.68 -17.84 -28.04
C PRO A 72 -1.79 -18.84 -27.75
N ALA A 73 -1.46 -20.13 -27.58
CA ALA A 73 -2.44 -21.18 -27.29
C ALA A 73 -3.14 -20.99 -25.92
N GLY A 74 -2.52 -20.21 -25.01
CA GLY A 74 -3.11 -19.86 -23.72
C GLY A 74 -4.09 -18.69 -23.79
N ALA A 75 -4.16 -17.96 -24.90
CA ALA A 75 -5.03 -16.79 -25.04
C ALA A 75 -6.47 -17.20 -25.34
N THR A 76 -7.38 -16.86 -24.42
CA THR A 76 -8.83 -16.98 -24.66
C THR A 76 -9.33 -15.75 -25.42
N LYS A 77 -10.44 -15.89 -26.18
CA LYS A 77 -11.10 -14.77 -26.90
C LYS A 77 -11.66 -13.75 -25.90
N ARG A 78 -10.81 -12.89 -25.36
CA ARG A 78 -11.16 -11.76 -24.48
C ARG A 78 -10.94 -10.46 -25.26
N SER A 79 -11.74 -9.45 -24.99
CA SER A 79 -11.81 -8.23 -25.82
C SER A 79 -10.73 -7.20 -25.51
N GLN A 80 -10.15 -7.24 -24.31
CA GLN A 80 -9.19 -6.23 -23.84
C GLN A 80 -7.92 -6.88 -23.28
N ALA A 81 -6.79 -6.22 -23.48
CA ALA A 81 -5.48 -6.68 -23.07
C ALA A 81 -4.64 -5.51 -22.54
N THR A 82 -3.92 -5.75 -21.45
CA THR A 82 -3.00 -4.78 -20.85
C THR A 82 -1.69 -5.46 -20.50
N LEU A 83 -0.56 -4.91 -20.94
CA LEU A 83 0.75 -5.34 -20.46
C LEU A 83 0.99 -4.74 -19.08
N ARG A 84 1.35 -5.58 -18.10
CA ARG A 84 1.67 -5.13 -16.76
C ARG A 84 3.08 -5.55 -16.35
N LEU A 85 3.83 -4.59 -15.79
CA LEU A 85 5.12 -4.80 -15.14
C LEU A 85 5.04 -4.30 -13.69
N THR A 86 5.68 -5.00 -12.76
CA THR A 86 5.72 -4.57 -11.34
C THR A 86 7.14 -4.23 -10.94
N SER A 87 7.31 -3.03 -10.38
CA SER A 87 8.61 -2.53 -9.94
C SER A 87 9.22 -3.42 -8.85
N ALA A 88 10.42 -3.96 -9.08
CA ALA A 88 11.17 -4.72 -8.09
C ALA A 88 11.97 -3.79 -7.14
N THR A 89 12.22 -2.56 -7.58
CA THR A 89 12.93 -1.54 -6.82
C THR A 89 12.14 -0.25 -6.69
N ASP A 90 12.62 0.64 -5.84
CA ASP A 90 12.18 2.02 -5.72
C ASP A 90 12.68 2.84 -6.92
N VAL A 91 11.81 3.65 -7.50
CA VAL A 91 12.14 4.61 -8.57
C VAL A 91 11.89 6.00 -8.03
N ARG A 92 12.81 6.94 -8.26
CA ARG A 92 12.73 8.33 -7.73
C ARG A 92 12.78 9.39 -8.82
N GLU A 93 12.40 9.00 -10.02
CA GLU A 93 12.40 9.82 -11.21
C GLU A 93 11.24 9.44 -12.13
N ASP A 94 11.12 10.19 -13.22
CA ASP A 94 10.28 9.82 -14.34
C ASP A 94 11.05 8.87 -15.26
N CYS A 95 10.57 7.63 -15.34
CA CYS A 95 11.03 6.60 -16.25
C CYS A 95 9.99 6.36 -17.35
N LEU A 96 10.45 6.31 -18.60
CA LEU A 96 9.64 5.95 -19.77
C LEU A 96 10.21 4.70 -20.41
N VAL A 97 9.41 3.65 -20.48
CA VAL A 97 9.78 2.37 -21.08
C VAL A 97 9.02 2.21 -22.40
N GLY A 98 9.74 2.25 -23.51
CA GLY A 98 9.21 1.96 -24.83
C GLY A 98 8.90 0.48 -24.99
N VAL A 99 7.78 0.17 -25.62
CA VAL A 99 7.34 -1.20 -25.92
C VAL A 99 7.15 -1.32 -27.42
N LYS A 100 7.90 -2.23 -28.05
CA LYS A 100 7.82 -2.53 -29.48
C LYS A 100 7.64 -4.03 -29.68
N THR A 101 6.97 -4.46 -30.75
CA THR A 101 6.96 -5.87 -31.13
C THR A 101 8.40 -6.35 -31.41
N ALA A 102 8.73 -7.57 -30.99
CA ALA A 102 10.11 -8.02 -30.99
C ALA A 102 10.64 -8.37 -32.40
N VAL A 103 9.76 -8.66 -33.36
CA VAL A 103 10.15 -9.07 -34.71
C VAL A 103 9.98 -7.92 -35.71
N SER A 104 8.78 -7.33 -35.80
CA SER A 104 8.48 -6.26 -36.75
C SER A 104 8.95 -4.87 -36.28
N GLY A 105 9.31 -4.71 -35.00
CA GLY A 105 9.76 -3.44 -34.43
C GLY A 105 8.65 -2.37 -34.34
N LYS A 106 7.38 -2.77 -34.50
CA LYS A 106 6.22 -1.89 -34.44
C LYS A 106 6.08 -1.33 -33.02
N THR A 107 6.00 -0.01 -32.89
CA THR A 107 5.72 0.65 -31.61
C THR A 107 4.32 0.33 -31.13
N ILE A 108 4.22 -0.24 -29.92
CA ILE A 108 2.96 -0.50 -29.22
C ILE A 108 2.60 0.67 -28.31
N GLY A 109 3.59 1.21 -27.58
CA GLY A 109 3.37 2.34 -26.69
C GLY A 109 4.53 2.61 -25.75
N VAL A 110 4.27 3.43 -24.74
CA VAL A 110 5.25 3.82 -23.72
C VAL A 110 4.64 3.62 -22.34
N LEU A 111 5.21 2.71 -21.56
CA LEU A 111 4.87 2.52 -20.17
C LEU A 111 5.52 3.64 -19.34
N THR A 112 4.69 4.42 -18.65
CA THR A 112 5.16 5.55 -17.83
C THR A 112 5.28 5.13 -16.38
N VAL A 113 6.51 5.05 -15.88
CA VAL A 113 6.84 4.68 -14.50
C VAL A 113 7.36 5.94 -13.78
N ARG A 114 6.59 6.47 -12.82
CA ARG A 114 6.98 7.70 -12.10
C ARG A 114 6.98 7.48 -10.61
N PHE A 115 8.13 7.70 -9.97
CA PHE A 115 8.27 7.63 -8.51
C PHE A 115 7.73 6.33 -7.90
N ALA A 116 8.00 5.20 -8.55
CA ALA A 116 7.49 3.90 -8.15
C ALA A 116 7.98 3.50 -6.75
N MET A 117 7.08 2.97 -5.91
CA MET A 117 7.50 2.12 -4.80
C MET A 117 7.76 0.70 -5.34
N TYR A 118 8.60 -0.09 -4.68
CA TYR A 118 8.69 -1.50 -5.03
C TYR A 118 7.36 -2.22 -4.72
N LEU A 119 7.02 -3.27 -5.49
CA LEU A 119 5.71 -3.94 -5.55
C LEU A 119 4.58 -3.09 -6.15
N GLN A 120 4.91 -1.97 -6.82
CA GLN A 120 3.93 -1.17 -7.55
C GLN A 120 3.77 -1.65 -9.00
N PRO A 121 2.56 -2.07 -9.42
CA PRO A 121 2.30 -2.42 -10.80
C PRO A 121 2.06 -1.18 -11.67
N PHE A 122 2.54 -1.25 -12.91
CA PHE A 122 2.34 -0.28 -13.97
C PHE A 122 1.79 -0.97 -15.21
N GLU A 123 0.93 -0.27 -15.94
CA GLU A 123 0.16 -0.85 -17.02
C GLU A 123 0.27 -0.05 -18.32
N LEU A 124 0.30 -0.78 -19.43
CA LEU A 124 0.18 -0.26 -20.78
C LEU A 124 -0.95 -1.01 -21.50
N PRO A 125 -2.10 -0.37 -21.77
CA PRO A 125 -3.15 -0.96 -22.59
C PRO A 125 -2.60 -1.33 -23.97
N ILE A 126 -2.91 -2.55 -24.43
CA ILE A 126 -2.52 -3.04 -25.75
C ILE A 126 -3.69 -2.80 -26.71
N PRO A 127 -3.51 -2.02 -27.79
CA PRO A 127 -4.56 -1.84 -28.79
C PRO A 127 -5.02 -3.18 -29.35
N ALA A 128 -6.34 -3.37 -29.50
CA ALA A 128 -6.91 -4.64 -29.97
C ALA A 128 -6.35 -5.09 -31.33
N ALA A 129 -6.03 -4.14 -32.21
CA ALA A 129 -5.41 -4.40 -33.51
C ALA A 129 -3.96 -4.89 -33.41
N ASP A 130 -3.27 -4.61 -32.31
CA ASP A 130 -1.86 -4.96 -32.11
C ASP A 130 -1.68 -6.23 -31.30
N LEU A 131 -2.70 -6.65 -30.55
CA LEU A 131 -2.66 -7.84 -29.71
C LEU A 131 -2.23 -9.12 -30.46
N PRO A 132 -2.69 -9.41 -31.70
CA PRO A 132 -2.21 -10.58 -32.44
C PRO A 132 -0.70 -10.55 -32.70
N ALA A 133 -0.15 -9.39 -33.06
CA ALA A 133 1.29 -9.23 -33.29
C ALA A 133 2.07 -9.33 -31.97
N VAL A 134 1.58 -8.72 -30.89
CA VAL A 134 2.17 -8.85 -29.55
C VAL A 134 2.24 -10.30 -29.08
N LEU A 135 1.17 -11.08 -29.30
CA LEU A 135 1.13 -12.49 -28.93
C LEU A 135 2.06 -13.35 -29.80
N ALA A 136 2.12 -13.08 -31.11
CA ALA A 136 2.90 -13.87 -32.06
C ALA A 136 4.41 -13.55 -32.00
N GLU A 137 4.76 -12.28 -31.86
CA GLU A 137 6.13 -11.79 -31.94
C GLU A 137 6.77 -11.59 -30.57
N GLY A 138 5.96 -11.41 -29.52
CA GLY A 138 6.45 -10.86 -28.25
C GLY A 138 6.74 -9.35 -28.36
N VAL A 139 7.27 -8.78 -27.28
CA VAL A 139 7.68 -7.37 -27.22
C VAL A 139 9.08 -7.21 -26.64
N THR A 140 9.83 -6.25 -27.18
CA THR A 140 11.09 -5.79 -26.60
C THR A 140 10.84 -4.52 -25.79
N LEU A 141 11.45 -4.47 -24.61
CA LEU A 141 11.39 -3.32 -23.71
C LEU A 141 12.66 -2.46 -23.87
N THR A 142 12.52 -1.14 -23.91
CA THR A 142 13.68 -0.25 -24.03
C THR A 142 13.49 1.00 -23.19
N MET A 143 14.55 1.41 -22.48
CA MET A 143 14.54 2.66 -21.74
C MET A 143 14.54 3.85 -22.71
N GLN A 144 13.51 4.69 -22.66
CA GLN A 144 13.43 5.95 -23.42
C GLN A 144 13.78 7.17 -22.58
N LYS A 145 13.49 7.11 -21.28
CA LYS A 145 13.85 8.15 -20.29
C LYS A 145 14.13 7.47 -18.96
N GLY A 146 15.22 7.85 -18.30
CA GLY A 146 15.59 7.38 -16.96
C GLY A 146 17.11 7.40 -16.79
N SER A 147 17.58 7.71 -15.59
CA SER A 147 19.02 7.76 -15.26
C SER A 147 19.57 6.42 -14.76
N LYS A 148 18.70 5.48 -14.40
CA LYS A 148 19.03 4.16 -13.85
C LYS A 148 18.21 3.07 -14.55
N PRO A 149 18.69 1.81 -14.53
CA PRO A 149 17.87 0.70 -15.00
C PRO A 149 16.53 0.63 -14.27
N PHE A 150 15.51 0.12 -14.95
CA PHE A 150 14.23 -0.21 -14.32
C PHE A 150 14.21 -1.71 -14.02
N TRP A 151 14.23 -2.07 -12.74
CA TRP A 151 14.16 -3.46 -12.29
C TRP A 151 12.71 -3.86 -12.03
N PHE A 152 12.28 -4.99 -12.58
CA PHE A 152 10.94 -5.54 -12.43
C PHE A 152 10.98 -7.02 -12.05
N PHE A 153 9.94 -7.51 -11.37
CA PHE A 153 9.89 -8.90 -10.90
C PHE A 153 9.68 -9.88 -12.05
N THR A 154 10.24 -11.09 -11.92
CA THR A 154 10.17 -12.13 -12.95
C THR A 154 9.99 -13.51 -12.32
N ALA A 155 9.66 -14.51 -13.13
CA ALA A 155 9.56 -15.87 -12.65
C ALA A 155 10.96 -16.35 -12.23
N GLY A 156 11.06 -16.93 -11.04
CA GLY A 156 12.26 -17.59 -10.52
C GLY A 156 12.07 -19.10 -10.41
N ASN A 157 13.07 -19.78 -9.86
CA ASN A 157 12.97 -21.21 -9.56
C ASN A 157 12.49 -21.41 -8.11
N GLY A 158 11.45 -22.23 -7.93
CA GLY A 158 10.93 -22.59 -6.60
C GLY A 158 10.34 -21.39 -5.82
N PRO A 159 10.65 -21.23 -4.51
CA PRO A 159 10.00 -20.25 -3.63
C PRO A 159 10.43 -18.79 -3.89
N GLN A 160 11.37 -18.55 -4.83
CA GLN A 160 11.85 -17.22 -5.21
C GLN A 160 11.00 -16.54 -6.29
N THR A 161 9.81 -17.07 -6.55
CA THR A 161 8.87 -16.50 -7.53
C THR A 161 7.87 -15.59 -6.83
N ALA A 162 7.74 -14.38 -7.35
CA ALA A 162 6.67 -13.47 -6.95
C ALA A 162 5.29 -14.01 -7.39
N PRO A 163 4.19 -13.64 -6.71
CA PRO A 163 2.84 -13.95 -7.19
C PRO A 163 2.62 -13.54 -8.64
N ASP A 164 1.83 -14.32 -9.39
CA ASP A 164 1.56 -14.12 -10.83
C ASP A 164 1.19 -12.67 -11.21
N ALA A 165 0.43 -11.99 -10.35
CA ALA A 165 0.01 -10.61 -10.60
C ALA A 165 1.14 -9.57 -10.52
N TYR A 166 2.30 -9.95 -9.98
CA TYR A 166 3.52 -9.15 -9.97
C TYR A 166 4.50 -9.55 -11.07
N LEU A 167 4.34 -10.73 -11.66
CA LEU A 167 5.15 -11.16 -12.81
C LEU A 167 4.75 -10.38 -14.07
N PRO A 168 5.62 -10.30 -15.09
CA PRO A 168 5.30 -9.66 -16.36
C PRO A 168 4.21 -10.48 -17.06
N HIS A 169 3.12 -9.83 -17.45
CA HIS A 169 2.01 -10.55 -18.10
C HIS A 169 1.18 -9.65 -19.00
N LEU A 170 0.43 -10.29 -19.90
CA LEU A 170 -0.76 -9.71 -20.50
C LEU A 170 -1.95 -10.04 -19.61
N LEU A 171 -2.63 -9.01 -19.11
CA LEU A 171 -3.90 -9.12 -18.42
C LEU A 171 -5.01 -9.07 -19.46
N LEU A 172 -5.62 -10.22 -19.76
CA LEU A 172 -6.75 -10.31 -20.66
C LEU A 172 -8.07 -10.28 -19.89
N TYR A 173 -9.03 -9.47 -20.32
CA TYR A 173 -10.31 -9.33 -19.61
C TYR A 173 -11.44 -8.87 -20.55
N GLU A 174 -12.68 -9.04 -20.08
CA GLU A 174 -13.89 -8.57 -20.78
C GLU A 174 -14.56 -7.40 -20.06
N LYS A 175 -14.57 -7.45 -18.73
CA LYS A 175 -15.16 -6.45 -17.85
C LYS A 175 -14.43 -6.44 -16.51
N THR A 176 -14.54 -5.33 -15.79
CA THR A 176 -14.10 -5.25 -14.40
C THR A 176 -15.11 -5.95 -13.49
N ASP A 177 -14.59 -6.68 -12.50
CA ASP A 177 -15.39 -7.25 -11.41
C ASP A 177 -15.15 -6.46 -10.11
N ALA A 178 -16.19 -5.79 -9.64
CA ALA A 178 -16.15 -5.01 -8.40
C ALA A 178 -15.93 -5.86 -7.14
N GLY A 179 -16.01 -7.20 -7.22
CA GLY A 179 -15.68 -8.15 -6.16
C GLY A 179 -14.23 -8.64 -6.18
N ALA A 180 -13.51 -8.50 -7.29
CA ALA A 180 -12.17 -9.08 -7.47
C ALA A 180 -11.13 -8.56 -6.46
N TRP A 181 -11.35 -7.37 -5.89
CA TRP A 181 -10.46 -6.79 -4.89
C TRP A 181 -10.33 -7.65 -3.63
N LYS A 182 -11.39 -8.39 -3.24
CA LYS A 182 -11.33 -9.27 -2.05
C LYS A 182 -10.40 -10.43 -2.29
N GLU A 183 -10.50 -11.06 -3.46
CA GLU A 183 -9.60 -12.14 -3.86
C GLU A 183 -8.16 -11.63 -3.96
N ARG A 184 -7.98 -10.40 -4.45
CA ARG A 184 -6.66 -9.76 -4.48
C ARG A 184 -6.09 -9.56 -3.08
N LEU A 185 -6.84 -8.91 -2.19
CA LEU A 185 -6.42 -8.64 -0.81
C LEU A 185 -6.13 -9.94 -0.05
N VAL A 186 -6.99 -10.95 -0.20
CA VAL A 186 -6.84 -12.26 0.46
C VAL A 186 -5.92 -13.18 -0.36
N SER A 187 -4.75 -12.65 -0.71
CA SER A 187 -3.66 -13.37 -1.37
C SER A 187 -2.31 -12.67 -1.15
N LEU A 188 -1.20 -13.38 -1.37
CA LEU A 188 0.15 -12.79 -1.36
C LEU A 188 0.39 -11.76 -2.46
N ALA A 189 -0.49 -11.67 -3.47
CA ALA A 189 -0.45 -10.58 -4.44
C ALA A 189 -0.95 -9.24 -3.87
N SER A 190 -1.18 -9.16 -2.56
CA SER A 190 -1.41 -7.90 -1.84
C SER A 190 -0.24 -7.50 -0.96
N VAL A 191 0.85 -8.29 -0.88
CA VAL A 191 2.00 -7.93 -0.04
C VAL A 191 2.63 -6.63 -0.54
N GLN A 192 3.03 -5.77 0.37
CA GLN A 192 3.57 -4.45 0.07
C GLN A 192 4.90 -4.20 0.77
N THR A 193 5.47 -3.04 0.45
CA THR A 193 6.67 -2.54 1.12
C THR A 193 6.46 -2.50 2.63
N PHE A 194 7.40 -3.09 3.38
CA PHE A 194 7.32 -3.09 4.85
C PHE A 194 7.27 -1.66 5.39
N GLY A 195 6.39 -1.46 6.37
CA GLY A 195 6.12 -0.19 7.01
C GLY A 195 4.69 0.27 6.76
N TRP A 196 4.47 1.54 6.46
CA TRP A 196 3.11 2.09 6.37
C TRP A 196 2.24 1.42 5.29
N MET A 197 2.82 0.98 4.18
CA MET A 197 2.08 0.30 3.10
C MET A 197 1.62 -1.10 3.53
N GLU A 198 2.56 -1.95 3.95
CA GLU A 198 2.21 -3.28 4.44
C GLU A 198 1.32 -3.20 5.69
N GLY A 199 1.55 -2.21 6.55
CA GLY A 199 0.70 -1.96 7.70
C GLY A 199 -0.76 -1.68 7.33
N CYS A 200 -1.04 -1.01 6.21
CA CYS A 200 -2.41 -0.85 5.71
C CYS A 200 -3.02 -2.19 5.28
N VAL A 201 -2.25 -3.03 4.57
CA VAL A 201 -2.71 -4.34 4.08
C VAL A 201 -2.98 -5.29 5.25
N LEU A 202 -2.03 -5.43 6.18
CA LEU A 202 -2.15 -6.24 7.38
C LEU A 202 -3.36 -5.83 8.21
N ASP A 203 -3.59 -4.53 8.35
CA ASP A 203 -4.72 -4.01 9.10
C ASP A 203 -6.07 -4.32 8.44
N GLY A 204 -6.18 -4.21 7.11
CA GLY A 204 -7.37 -4.67 6.39
C GLY A 204 -7.58 -6.19 6.43
N LEU A 205 -6.50 -6.98 6.32
CA LEU A 205 -6.55 -8.42 6.48
C LEU A 205 -6.99 -8.83 7.89
N HIS A 206 -6.51 -8.12 8.91
CA HIS A 206 -6.91 -8.30 10.30
C HIS A 206 -8.41 -8.02 10.49
N GLU A 207 -8.93 -6.94 9.91
CA GLU A 207 -10.38 -6.65 9.92
C GLU A 207 -11.20 -7.78 9.31
N LEU A 208 -10.79 -8.33 8.17
CA LEU A 208 -11.49 -9.46 7.54
C LEU A 208 -11.30 -10.79 8.29
N SER A 209 -10.21 -10.95 9.04
CA SER A 209 -9.85 -12.22 9.70
C SER A 209 -10.88 -12.69 10.72
N ALA A 210 -11.65 -11.76 11.31
CA ALA A 210 -12.71 -12.07 12.26
C ALA A 210 -13.86 -12.91 11.64
N ARG A 211 -14.04 -12.84 10.32
CA ARG A 211 -15.13 -13.49 9.57
C ARG A 211 -14.68 -14.26 8.34
N SER A 212 -13.38 -14.37 8.10
CA SER A 212 -12.81 -15.11 6.97
C SER A 212 -11.59 -15.90 7.42
N PRO A 213 -11.71 -17.24 7.57
CA PRO A 213 -10.57 -18.12 7.88
C PRO A 213 -9.44 -17.98 6.86
N ARG A 214 -9.78 -17.76 5.58
CA ARG A 214 -8.79 -17.53 4.52
C ARG A 214 -8.05 -16.21 4.73
N ALA A 215 -8.73 -15.12 5.10
CA ALA A 215 -8.07 -13.85 5.44
C ALA A 215 -7.15 -14.01 6.65
N LYS A 216 -7.56 -14.78 7.67
CA LYS A 216 -6.71 -15.09 8.83
C LYS A 216 -5.45 -15.87 8.42
N ALA A 217 -5.58 -16.86 7.54
CA ALA A 217 -4.43 -17.62 7.05
C ALA A 217 -3.47 -16.75 6.22
N VAL A 218 -4.00 -15.93 5.31
CA VAL A 218 -3.19 -15.00 4.50
C VAL A 218 -2.51 -13.94 5.37
N LEU A 219 -3.20 -13.42 6.38
CA LEU A 219 -2.60 -12.50 7.37
C LEU A 219 -1.36 -13.12 8.03
N ALA A 220 -1.45 -14.38 8.46
CA ALA A 220 -0.29 -15.08 9.03
C ALA A 220 0.86 -15.22 8.03
N GLN A 221 0.56 -15.56 6.77
CA GLN A 221 1.59 -15.64 5.72
C GLN A 221 2.29 -14.29 5.49
N HIS A 222 1.56 -13.18 5.48
CA HIS A 222 2.15 -11.85 5.37
C HIS A 222 3.05 -11.53 6.56
N LEU A 223 2.61 -11.80 7.78
CA LEU A 223 3.42 -11.59 8.97
C LEU A 223 4.70 -12.45 8.93
N ASP A 224 4.62 -13.70 8.50
CA ASP A 224 5.78 -14.61 8.38
C ASP A 224 6.82 -14.14 7.35
N LEU A 225 6.39 -13.46 6.27
CA LEU A 225 7.31 -12.86 5.30
C LEU A 225 8.26 -11.85 5.95
N PHE A 226 7.81 -11.11 6.97
CA PHE A 226 8.60 -10.05 7.62
C PHE A 226 9.15 -10.42 8.99
N PHE A 227 8.37 -11.14 9.80
CA PHE A 227 8.64 -11.45 11.21
C PHE A 227 8.96 -12.93 11.48
N GLY A 228 8.88 -13.79 10.46
CA GLY A 228 9.11 -15.22 10.59
C GLY A 228 10.45 -15.55 11.25
N GLN A 229 10.48 -16.62 12.04
CA GLN A 229 11.65 -17.04 12.82
C GLN A 229 12.12 -15.99 13.84
N ASN A 230 11.20 -15.17 14.36
CA ASN A 230 11.49 -14.10 15.32
C ASN A 230 12.49 -13.06 14.80
N SER A 231 12.63 -12.89 13.49
CA SER A 231 13.57 -11.96 12.86
C SER A 231 12.84 -11.01 11.93
N LEU A 232 13.16 -9.71 12.04
CA LEU A 232 12.68 -8.69 11.10
C LEU A 232 13.60 -8.65 9.88
N VAL A 233 13.10 -8.96 8.69
CA VAL A 233 13.86 -8.85 7.43
C VAL A 233 12.99 -8.20 6.35
N TYR A 234 13.48 -7.12 5.75
CA TYR A 234 12.78 -6.44 4.66
C TYR A 234 13.73 -5.60 3.80
N ALA A 235 13.26 -5.16 2.63
CA ALA A 235 13.90 -4.09 1.86
C ALA A 235 13.35 -2.74 2.31
N ASN A 236 14.20 -1.81 2.77
CA ASN A 236 13.73 -0.49 3.16
C ASN A 236 13.34 0.37 1.94
N LEU A 237 12.88 1.61 2.17
CA LEU A 237 12.45 2.55 1.11
C LEU A 237 13.55 3.00 0.13
N ASN A 238 14.78 2.52 0.32
CA ASN A 238 15.91 2.69 -0.58
C ASN A 238 16.40 1.33 -1.13
N ASN A 239 15.61 0.26 -1.05
CA ASN A 239 16.01 -1.10 -1.43
C ASN A 239 17.29 -1.57 -0.77
N ARG A 240 17.56 -1.20 0.49
CA ARG A 240 18.64 -1.81 1.27
C ARG A 240 18.05 -2.88 2.17
N LYS A 241 18.76 -3.99 2.34
CA LYS A 241 18.34 -5.06 3.27
C LYS A 241 18.43 -4.54 4.70
N ALA A 242 17.31 -4.58 5.41
CA ALA A 242 17.24 -4.33 6.83
C ALA A 242 17.07 -5.67 7.56
N VAL A 243 17.88 -5.91 8.59
CA VAL A 243 17.83 -7.12 9.41
C VAL A 243 17.83 -6.72 10.88
N GLY A 244 16.77 -7.09 11.61
CA GLY A 244 16.65 -6.84 13.05
C GLY A 244 16.50 -5.37 13.47
N ILE A 245 16.36 -4.45 12.51
CA ILE A 245 16.28 -3.00 12.75
C ILE A 245 15.04 -2.39 12.11
N ILE A 246 14.58 -1.28 12.67
CA ILE A 246 13.50 -0.45 12.15
C ILE A 246 14.13 0.84 11.61
N ASN A 247 13.83 1.22 10.37
CA ASN A 247 14.52 2.37 9.73
C ASN A 247 13.80 3.71 9.89
N THR A 248 12.47 3.72 10.04
CA THR A 248 11.67 4.95 10.09
C THR A 248 10.50 4.76 11.05
N VAL A 249 9.99 5.85 11.63
CA VAL A 249 8.80 5.83 12.50
C VAL A 249 7.55 5.34 11.77
N GLU A 250 7.46 5.57 10.46
CA GLU A 250 6.39 5.05 9.61
C GLU A 250 6.42 3.51 9.47
N SER A 251 7.50 2.85 9.92
CA SER A 251 7.66 1.39 9.89
C SER A 251 7.01 0.67 11.07
N ILE A 252 6.36 1.41 11.99
CA ILE A 252 5.78 0.86 13.22
C ILE A 252 4.37 0.29 12.99
N LEU A 253 3.64 0.71 11.94
CA LEU A 253 2.26 0.27 11.69
C LEU A 253 2.07 -1.26 11.67
N PRO A 254 2.92 -2.09 11.02
CA PRO A 254 2.80 -3.55 11.07
C PRO A 254 2.82 -4.14 12.48
N PHE A 255 3.49 -3.49 13.44
CA PHE A 255 3.58 -3.97 14.82
C PHE A 255 2.25 -3.86 15.58
N ALA A 256 1.33 -2.99 15.16
CA ALA A 256 -0.04 -2.98 15.70
C ALA A 256 -0.74 -4.32 15.44
N ILE A 257 -0.55 -4.88 14.25
CA ILE A 257 -1.19 -6.15 13.87
C ILE A 257 -0.43 -7.33 14.46
N LEU A 258 0.91 -7.26 14.50
CA LEU A 258 1.71 -8.26 15.21
C LEU A 258 1.33 -8.34 16.70
N ALA A 259 1.12 -7.22 17.38
CA ALA A 259 0.70 -7.21 18.78
C ALA A 259 -0.67 -7.87 18.99
N GLN A 260 -1.65 -7.58 18.13
CA GLN A 260 -3.01 -8.15 18.23
C GLN A 260 -3.08 -9.64 17.89
N THR A 261 -2.17 -10.14 17.04
CA THR A 261 -2.19 -11.54 16.58
C THR A 261 -1.18 -12.43 17.31
N SER A 262 -0.09 -11.85 17.80
CA SER A 262 1.05 -12.53 18.43
C SER A 262 1.60 -11.67 19.60
N PRO A 263 0.85 -11.49 20.69
CA PRO A 263 1.19 -10.57 21.79
C PRO A 263 2.48 -10.92 22.55
N THR A 264 2.98 -12.15 22.40
CA THR A 264 4.24 -12.61 23.01
C THR A 264 5.43 -12.54 22.04
N HIS A 265 5.26 -11.99 20.84
CA HIS A 265 6.32 -11.95 19.84
C HIS A 265 7.49 -11.06 20.32
N PRO A 266 8.75 -11.55 20.32
CA PRO A 266 9.88 -10.83 20.93
C PRO A 266 10.17 -9.47 20.28
N LEU A 267 9.93 -9.35 18.96
CA LEU A 267 10.14 -8.10 18.22
C LEU A 267 9.20 -6.95 18.62
N LEU A 268 8.14 -7.20 19.41
CA LEU A 268 7.35 -6.10 19.98
C LEU A 268 8.22 -5.18 20.87
N GLN A 269 9.18 -5.76 21.59
CA GLN A 269 10.13 -4.98 22.40
C GLN A 269 11.09 -4.15 21.54
N THR A 270 11.43 -4.63 20.33
CA THR A 270 12.22 -3.85 19.37
C THR A 270 11.46 -2.60 18.92
N ALA A 271 10.16 -2.71 18.63
CA ALA A 271 9.32 -1.56 18.28
C ALA A 271 9.15 -0.58 19.45
N ILE A 272 8.92 -1.09 20.66
CA ILE A 272 8.81 -0.24 21.86
C ILE A 272 10.10 0.55 22.08
N ARG A 273 11.26 -0.13 22.09
CA ARG A 273 12.56 0.54 22.26
C ARG A 273 12.81 1.57 21.18
N PHE A 274 12.47 1.26 19.93
CA PHE A 274 12.59 2.21 18.83
C PHE A 274 11.73 3.47 19.08
N CYS A 275 10.47 3.31 19.48
CA CYS A 275 9.61 4.46 19.80
C CYS A 275 10.14 5.28 20.99
N GLU A 276 10.60 4.62 22.06
CA GLU A 276 11.16 5.28 23.25
C GLU A 276 12.42 6.10 22.90
N THR A 277 13.30 5.59 22.03
CA THR A 277 14.51 6.33 21.62
C THR A 277 14.25 7.47 20.65
N HIS A 278 13.11 7.48 19.95
CA HIS A 278 12.70 8.56 19.04
C HIS A 278 11.77 9.59 19.71
N ALA A 279 11.37 9.33 20.95
CA ALA A 279 10.60 10.28 21.74
C ALA A 279 11.48 11.50 22.14
N SER A 280 10.96 12.72 21.97
CA SER A 280 11.57 13.91 22.60
C SER A 280 11.38 13.88 24.12
N ALA A 281 12.06 14.79 24.82
CA ALA A 281 11.79 15.04 26.24
C ALA A 281 10.31 15.33 26.53
N ASP A 282 9.61 15.97 25.59
CA ASP A 282 8.17 16.29 25.69
C ASP A 282 7.25 15.13 25.28
N GLY A 283 7.78 13.94 25.00
CA GLY A 283 6.96 12.76 24.69
C GLY A 283 6.30 12.80 23.31
N VAL A 284 6.89 13.53 22.36
CA VAL A 284 6.47 13.46 20.95
C VAL A 284 7.38 12.47 20.26
N ILE A 285 6.91 11.69 19.29
CA ILE A 285 7.73 10.98 18.29
C ILE A 285 7.57 11.68 16.95
N ALA A 286 8.65 11.86 16.19
CA ALA A 286 8.64 12.50 14.88
C ALA A 286 9.89 12.08 14.09
N ASP A 287 9.85 12.24 12.77
CA ASP A 287 11.06 12.20 11.95
C ASP A 287 11.99 13.41 12.24
N GLY A 288 13.30 13.15 12.19
CA GLY A 288 14.35 14.14 12.47
C GLY A 288 14.67 14.33 13.96
N THR A 289 15.74 15.06 14.25
CA THR A 289 16.22 15.34 15.62
C THR A 289 16.51 16.83 15.79
N GLY A 290 16.43 17.33 17.03
CA GLY A 290 16.72 18.75 17.33
C GLY A 290 15.80 19.71 16.58
N SER A 291 16.38 20.73 15.95
CA SER A 291 15.63 21.74 15.17
C SER A 291 15.05 21.22 13.85
N ASN A 292 15.46 20.03 13.37
CA ASN A 292 14.99 19.43 12.12
C ASN A 292 13.74 18.56 12.31
N ARG A 293 13.14 18.62 13.50
CA ARG A 293 12.03 17.76 13.90
C ARG A 293 10.74 18.26 13.27
N MET A 294 10.10 17.40 12.49
CA MET A 294 8.88 17.73 11.74
C MET A 294 7.82 16.68 12.02
N VAL A 295 6.64 17.11 12.46
CA VAL A 295 5.50 16.19 12.63
C VAL A 295 4.72 16.09 11.34
N LYS A 296 4.19 14.90 11.06
CA LYS A 296 3.38 14.62 9.89
C LYS A 296 2.10 13.87 10.26
N THR A 297 1.04 14.03 9.46
CA THR A 297 -0.23 13.33 9.69
C THR A 297 -0.11 11.82 9.51
N GLU A 298 0.84 11.33 8.69
CA GLU A 298 1.17 9.91 8.55
C GLU A 298 1.38 9.23 9.91
N GLU A 299 2.07 9.90 10.82
CA GLU A 299 2.47 9.37 12.12
C GLU A 299 1.29 9.31 13.12
N CYS A 300 0.17 10.00 12.85
CA CYS A 300 -1.08 9.75 13.58
C CYS A 300 -1.50 8.28 13.43
N TYR A 301 -1.41 7.75 12.20
CA TYR A 301 -1.80 6.38 11.90
C TYR A 301 -0.66 5.39 12.09
N THR A 302 0.57 5.76 11.73
CA THR A 302 1.71 4.84 11.74
C THR A 302 2.46 4.76 13.06
N VAL A 303 2.21 5.68 14.00
CA VAL A 303 2.87 5.71 15.33
C VAL A 303 1.86 5.71 16.47
N SER A 304 0.97 6.71 16.55
CA SER A 304 0.02 6.82 17.67
C SER A 304 -0.92 5.62 17.79
N TYR A 305 -1.47 5.15 16.67
CA TYR A 305 -2.33 3.96 16.67
C TYR A 305 -1.59 2.70 17.15
N PRO A 306 -0.42 2.32 16.59
CA PRO A 306 0.35 1.19 17.09
C PRO A 306 0.75 1.29 18.56
N LEU A 307 1.13 2.48 19.04
CA LEU A 307 1.45 2.68 20.46
C LEU A 307 0.23 2.42 21.35
N ALA A 308 -0.96 2.89 20.97
CA ALA A 308 -2.18 2.60 21.72
C ALA A 308 -2.52 1.10 21.73
N VAL A 309 -2.30 0.41 20.60
CA VAL A 309 -2.48 -1.05 20.54
C VAL A 309 -1.47 -1.77 21.44
N LEU A 310 -0.19 -1.42 21.37
CA LEU A 310 0.85 -1.99 22.23
C LEU A 310 0.56 -1.73 23.70
N ALA A 311 0.16 -0.51 24.05
CA ALA A 311 -0.23 -0.12 25.40
C ALA A 311 -1.34 -1.01 25.95
N LYS A 312 -2.42 -1.19 25.17
CA LYS A 312 -3.55 -2.04 25.54
C LYS A 312 -3.17 -3.52 25.61
N THR A 313 -2.41 -4.01 24.64
CA THR A 313 -2.06 -5.43 24.52
C THR A 313 -1.10 -5.87 25.63
N LEU A 314 -0.15 -5.00 25.99
CA LEU A 314 0.93 -5.30 26.93
C LEU A 314 0.73 -4.67 28.31
N ASN A 315 -0.44 -4.06 28.56
CA ASN A 315 -0.74 -3.32 29.79
C ASN A 315 0.34 -2.28 30.16
N ARG A 316 0.74 -1.46 29.18
CA ARG A 316 1.78 -0.41 29.32
C ARG A 316 1.14 0.98 29.30
N PRO A 317 0.71 1.55 30.44
CA PRO A 317 0.04 2.85 30.50
C PRO A 317 0.94 4.01 30.02
N ASP A 318 2.24 3.89 30.17
CA ASP A 318 3.23 4.83 29.65
C ASP A 318 3.21 4.91 28.11
N LEU A 319 2.99 3.79 27.41
CA LEU A 319 2.81 3.79 25.95
C LEU A 319 1.47 4.41 25.53
N ALA A 320 0.42 4.28 26.35
CA ALA A 320 -0.86 4.95 26.10
C ALA A 320 -0.71 6.48 26.22
N HIS A 321 0.04 6.94 27.22
CA HIS A 321 0.38 8.35 27.37
C HIS A 321 1.20 8.85 26.19
N LEU A 322 2.25 8.13 25.78
CA LEU A 322 3.08 8.47 24.63
C LEU A 322 2.27 8.53 23.32
N ALA A 323 1.33 7.59 23.12
CA ALA A 323 0.41 7.57 21.98
C ALA A 323 -0.45 8.85 21.92
N ALA A 324 -1.06 9.22 23.04
CA ALA A 324 -1.93 10.39 23.16
C ALA A 324 -1.14 11.70 23.01
N GLN A 325 0.04 11.82 23.61
CA GLN A 325 0.92 12.98 23.49
C GLN A 325 1.37 13.21 22.05
N THR A 326 1.89 12.16 21.40
CA THR A 326 2.30 12.21 19.99
C THR A 326 1.13 12.60 19.09
N LEU A 327 -0.08 12.09 19.35
CA LEU A 327 -1.26 12.44 18.57
C LEU A 327 -1.69 13.90 18.80
N GLN A 328 -1.70 14.35 20.06
CA GLN A 328 -2.07 15.71 20.43
C GLN A 328 -1.12 16.75 19.81
N ALA A 329 0.18 16.49 19.75
CA ALA A 329 1.14 17.40 19.11
C ALA A 329 0.78 17.67 17.64
N ARG A 330 0.30 16.66 16.91
CA ARG A 330 -0.15 16.80 15.53
C ARG A 330 -1.46 17.56 15.41
N VAL A 331 -2.42 17.28 16.29
CA VAL A 331 -3.66 18.08 16.36
C VAL A 331 -3.32 19.56 16.56
N THR A 332 -2.47 19.88 17.53
CA THR A 332 -2.10 21.28 17.84
C THR A 332 -1.39 21.97 16.67
N LEU A 333 -0.42 21.30 16.04
CA LEU A 333 0.39 21.95 15.00
C LEU A 333 -0.28 21.95 13.63
N LEU A 334 -0.96 20.86 13.25
CA LEU A 334 -1.39 20.60 11.87
C LEU A 334 -2.88 20.84 11.63
N ASP A 335 -3.72 20.84 12.66
CA ASP A 335 -5.15 21.12 12.54
C ASP A 335 -5.43 22.59 12.86
N LYS A 336 -5.78 23.37 11.82
CA LYS A 336 -6.15 24.79 11.93
C LYS A 336 -7.64 24.99 11.64
N GLY A 337 -8.49 24.05 12.08
CA GLY A 337 -9.93 24.11 11.92
C GLY A 337 -10.37 23.50 10.59
N THR A 338 -10.65 24.32 9.57
CA THR A 338 -11.05 23.83 8.23
C THR A 338 -9.85 23.41 7.36
N ARG A 339 -8.63 23.59 7.88
CA ARG A 339 -7.37 23.41 7.18
C ARG A 339 -6.51 22.41 7.96
N ILE A 340 -6.37 21.20 7.41
CA ILE A 340 -5.53 20.15 7.97
C ILE A 340 -4.29 20.03 7.09
N PHE A 341 -3.12 20.32 7.64
CA PHE A 341 -1.86 20.28 6.91
C PHE A 341 -1.18 18.93 7.09
N GLN A 342 -0.52 18.40 6.06
CA GLN A 342 0.13 17.10 6.20
C GLN A 342 1.40 17.16 7.06
N ARG A 343 2.18 18.23 7.04
CA ARG A 343 3.41 18.34 7.85
C ARG A 343 3.73 19.76 8.26
N GLY A 344 4.46 19.90 9.36
CA GLY A 344 4.93 21.18 9.89
C GLY A 344 5.98 21.01 10.98
N ALA A 345 6.70 22.09 11.25
CA ALA A 345 7.63 22.25 12.36
C ALA A 345 7.24 23.51 13.16
N GLU A 346 7.69 23.65 14.40
CA GLU A 346 7.26 24.75 15.29
C GLU A 346 7.56 26.15 14.72
N GLN A 347 8.65 26.27 13.95
CA GLN A 347 9.15 27.54 13.42
C GLN A 347 8.87 27.74 11.93
N GLU A 348 8.15 26.82 11.29
CA GLU A 348 7.88 26.85 9.86
C GLU A 348 6.37 26.79 9.58
N ALA A 349 5.93 27.45 8.51
CA ALA A 349 4.55 27.35 8.07
C ALA A 349 4.25 25.89 7.65
N PRO A 350 3.14 25.30 8.13
CA PRO A 350 2.78 23.94 7.73
C PRO A 350 2.38 23.92 6.25
N VAL A 351 2.61 22.79 5.59
CA VAL A 351 2.45 22.63 4.13
C VAL A 351 1.52 21.47 3.79
N PHE A 352 1.13 21.38 2.50
CA PHE A 352 0.17 20.39 2.00
C PHE A 352 -1.20 20.48 2.69
N GLU A 353 -1.79 21.68 2.67
CA GLU A 353 -3.14 21.91 3.17
C GLU A 353 -4.16 20.98 2.51
N ASN A 354 -4.99 20.31 3.32
CA ASN A 354 -6.12 19.49 2.88
C ASN A 354 -5.76 18.48 1.77
N TRP A 355 -4.52 17.97 1.79
CA TRP A 355 -4.10 16.84 0.95
C TRP A 355 -4.84 15.58 1.39
N SER A 356 -5.65 14.99 0.52
CA SER A 356 -6.64 13.95 0.85
C SER A 356 -6.03 12.76 1.58
N ARG A 357 -4.87 12.27 1.13
CA ARG A 357 -4.15 11.18 1.80
C ARG A 357 -3.58 11.59 3.15
N GLY A 358 -3.07 12.81 3.28
CA GLY A 358 -2.66 13.38 4.55
C GLY A 358 -3.81 13.45 5.56
N VAL A 359 -4.99 13.87 5.12
CA VAL A 359 -6.21 13.90 5.94
C VAL A 359 -6.71 12.50 6.28
N ALA A 360 -6.57 11.53 5.36
CA ALA A 360 -6.88 10.13 5.64
C ALA A 360 -6.03 9.58 6.80
N TRP A 361 -4.71 9.85 6.81
CA TRP A 361 -3.83 9.45 7.91
C TRP A 361 -4.20 10.09 9.24
N TYR A 362 -4.57 11.37 9.20
CA TYR A 362 -5.03 12.11 10.38
C TYR A 362 -6.30 11.48 10.96
N LEU A 363 -7.32 11.23 10.13
CA LEU A 363 -8.58 10.63 10.55
C LEU A 363 -8.40 9.19 11.04
N LEU A 364 -7.70 8.34 10.28
CA LEU A 364 -7.40 6.96 10.67
C LEU A 364 -6.65 6.91 12.00
N GLY A 365 -5.62 7.75 12.16
CA GLY A 365 -4.87 7.86 13.40
C GLY A 365 -5.73 8.27 14.59
N LEU A 366 -6.58 9.28 14.44
CA LEU A 366 -7.50 9.71 15.49
C LEU A 366 -8.49 8.60 15.87
N VAL A 367 -9.26 8.07 14.93
CA VAL A 367 -10.30 7.07 15.24
C VAL A 367 -9.71 5.79 15.83
N LYS A 368 -8.56 5.34 15.31
CA LYS A 368 -7.96 4.09 15.78
C LYS A 368 -7.22 4.23 17.09
N THR A 369 -6.52 5.34 17.31
CA THR A 369 -5.87 5.59 18.61
C THR A 369 -6.93 5.72 19.70
N LEU A 370 -7.98 6.54 19.49
CA LEU A 370 -9.07 6.73 20.45
C LEU A 370 -9.80 5.42 20.78
N ALA A 371 -9.97 4.51 19.81
CA ALA A 371 -10.60 3.21 20.04
C ALA A 371 -9.75 2.22 20.86
N HIS A 372 -8.45 2.48 21.03
CA HIS A 372 -7.52 1.59 21.73
C HIS A 372 -6.96 2.15 23.03
N LEU A 373 -7.05 3.46 23.26
CA LEU A 373 -6.65 4.05 24.53
C LEU A 373 -7.54 3.54 25.67
N PRO A 374 -6.97 3.31 26.88
CA PRO A 374 -7.71 2.79 28.02
C PRO A 374 -8.61 3.84 28.70
N ASP A 375 -8.37 5.13 28.46
CA ASP A 375 -9.18 6.23 29.00
C ASP A 375 -10.58 6.21 28.34
N ASN A 376 -11.62 6.09 29.17
CA ASN A 376 -13.02 6.14 28.74
C ASN A 376 -13.46 7.52 28.20
N GLY A 377 -12.53 8.46 28.12
CA GLY A 377 -12.69 9.79 27.52
C GLY A 377 -12.89 10.88 28.54
N GLN A 378 -12.37 10.76 29.75
CA GLN A 378 -12.56 11.77 30.79
C GLN A 378 -11.48 12.84 30.80
N SER A 379 -10.26 12.54 30.35
CA SER A 379 -9.20 13.55 30.35
C SER A 379 -9.44 14.64 29.29
N ALA A 380 -8.99 15.86 29.61
CA ALA A 380 -9.08 17.01 28.71
C ALA A 380 -8.36 16.76 27.37
N GLN A 381 -7.26 16.01 27.39
CA GLN A 381 -6.52 15.61 26.19
C GLN A 381 -7.40 14.73 25.27
N ILE A 382 -8.05 13.70 25.81
CA ILE A 382 -8.90 12.82 25.00
C ILE A 382 -10.12 13.57 24.45
N GLN A 383 -10.69 14.49 25.23
CA GLN A 383 -11.78 15.35 24.76
C GLN A 383 -11.33 16.28 23.62
N SER A 384 -10.12 16.85 23.71
CA SER A 384 -9.52 17.64 22.62
C SER A 384 -9.37 16.81 21.34
N LEU A 385 -8.83 15.59 21.44
CA LEU A 385 -8.69 14.67 20.31
C LEU A 385 -10.04 14.28 19.69
N LYS A 386 -11.06 14.02 20.51
CA LYS A 386 -12.43 13.75 20.03
C LYS A 386 -13.02 14.96 19.30
N ALA A 387 -12.83 16.17 19.81
CA ALA A 387 -13.29 17.40 19.15
C ALA A 387 -12.60 17.62 17.80
N ALA A 388 -11.28 17.37 17.74
CA ALA A 388 -10.51 17.44 16.49
C ALA A 388 -11.02 16.44 15.45
N LEU A 389 -11.29 15.19 15.86
CA LEU A 389 -11.91 14.18 15.00
C LEU A 389 -13.27 14.65 14.45
N GLN A 390 -14.16 15.16 15.30
CA GLN A 390 -15.48 15.63 14.88
C GLN A 390 -15.40 16.80 13.90
N ASN A 391 -14.47 17.74 14.11
CA ASN A 391 -14.27 18.87 13.20
C ASN A 391 -13.69 18.41 11.86
N ALA A 392 -12.69 17.54 11.86
CA ALA A 392 -12.14 16.97 10.64
C ALA A 392 -13.18 16.19 9.82
N VAL A 393 -14.08 15.46 10.48
CA VAL A 393 -15.19 14.77 9.82
C VAL A 393 -16.16 15.75 9.15
N LYS A 394 -16.52 16.86 9.79
CA LYS A 394 -17.34 17.91 9.16
C LYS A 394 -16.66 18.46 7.90
N ASN A 395 -15.36 18.70 7.96
CA ASN A 395 -14.59 19.22 6.83
C ASN A 395 -14.58 18.24 5.64
N VAL A 396 -14.27 16.96 5.85
CA VAL A 396 -14.22 16.00 4.74
C VAL A 396 -15.60 15.80 4.12
N ILE A 397 -16.69 15.83 4.90
CA ILE A 397 -18.05 15.76 4.36
C ILE A 397 -18.32 16.94 3.43
N ALA A 398 -17.91 18.15 3.81
CA ALA A 398 -18.11 19.35 2.99
C ALA A 398 -17.36 19.31 1.65
N TYR A 399 -16.22 18.60 1.58
CA TYR A 399 -15.43 18.46 0.34
C TYR A 399 -15.79 17.24 -0.52
N GLN A 400 -16.71 16.37 -0.09
CA GLN A 400 -17.06 15.17 -0.88
C GLN A 400 -17.77 15.55 -2.18
N GLN A 401 -17.28 15.02 -3.30
CA GLN A 401 -17.82 15.34 -4.62
C GLN A 401 -19.11 14.55 -4.93
N PRO A 402 -19.89 14.94 -5.97
CA PRO A 402 -21.10 14.23 -6.38
C PRO A 402 -20.88 12.75 -6.70
N ASN A 403 -19.71 12.37 -7.25
CA ASN A 403 -19.34 10.98 -7.52
C ASN A 403 -18.86 10.20 -6.27
N GLY A 404 -18.82 10.86 -5.09
CA GLY A 404 -18.42 10.26 -3.82
C GLY A 404 -16.93 10.34 -3.50
N LEU A 405 -16.10 10.80 -4.42
CA LEU A 405 -14.65 10.89 -4.26
C LEU A 405 -14.22 12.25 -3.69
N TRP A 406 -12.95 12.33 -3.31
CA TRP A 406 -12.25 13.58 -3.04
C TRP A 406 -11.16 13.85 -4.08
N TYR A 407 -10.87 15.12 -4.31
CA TYR A 407 -9.69 15.55 -5.08
C TYR A 407 -8.40 15.32 -4.28
N CYS A 408 -7.25 15.25 -4.95
CA CYS A 408 -5.94 15.06 -4.32
C CYS A 408 -5.67 16.12 -3.25
N PHE A 409 -5.97 17.38 -3.55
CA PHE A 409 -6.13 18.42 -2.56
C PHE A 409 -7.62 18.76 -2.53
N MET A 410 -8.30 18.46 -1.42
CA MET A 410 -9.76 18.36 -1.37
C MET A 410 -10.49 19.65 -1.77
N HIS A 411 -9.82 20.79 -1.62
CA HIS A 411 -10.31 22.14 -1.92
C HIS A 411 -9.91 22.63 -3.33
N GLN A 412 -9.25 21.80 -4.15
CA GLN A 412 -8.66 22.16 -5.43
C GLN A 412 -9.02 21.14 -6.54
N PRO A 413 -10.11 21.37 -7.29
CA PRO A 413 -10.60 20.42 -8.30
C PRO A 413 -9.60 20.11 -9.42
N GLU A 414 -8.74 21.07 -9.79
CA GLU A 414 -7.69 20.95 -10.81
C GLU A 414 -6.66 19.86 -10.50
N THR A 415 -6.55 19.47 -9.22
CA THR A 415 -5.63 18.40 -8.80
C THR A 415 -6.15 17.00 -9.15
N GLY A 416 -7.42 16.88 -9.55
CA GLY A 416 -8.06 15.64 -9.98
C GLY A 416 -8.41 14.69 -8.83
N TYR A 417 -9.33 13.74 -9.07
CA TYR A 417 -9.73 12.74 -8.09
C TYR A 417 -8.55 11.90 -7.60
N GLU A 418 -8.59 11.47 -6.35
CA GLU A 418 -7.52 10.71 -5.73
C GLU A 418 -8.11 9.60 -4.84
N THR A 419 -7.83 8.36 -5.20
CA THR A 419 -8.54 7.19 -4.66
C THR A 419 -7.95 6.70 -3.33
N SER A 420 -6.67 6.93 -3.03
CA SER A 420 -6.07 6.45 -1.78
C SER A 420 -6.57 7.25 -0.57
N GLY A 421 -6.61 8.57 -0.67
CA GLY A 421 -7.20 9.48 0.30
C GLY A 421 -8.72 9.26 0.42
N THR A 422 -9.42 9.09 -0.71
CA THR A 422 -10.86 8.71 -0.66
C THR A 422 -11.08 7.43 0.13
N ALA A 423 -10.33 6.36 -0.19
CA ALA A 423 -10.49 5.06 0.47
C ALA A 423 -10.13 5.14 1.96
N GLY A 424 -9.04 5.82 2.31
CA GLY A 424 -8.61 5.99 3.70
C GLY A 424 -9.55 6.87 4.53
N ILE A 425 -10.07 7.98 3.98
CA ILE A 425 -11.11 8.80 4.63
C ILE A 425 -12.35 7.94 4.89
N ALA A 426 -12.86 7.24 3.87
CA ALA A 426 -14.03 6.40 4.02
C ALA A 426 -13.81 5.28 5.05
N ALA A 427 -12.64 4.64 5.07
CA ALA A 427 -12.29 3.62 6.06
C ALA A 427 -12.30 4.18 7.48
N ALA A 428 -11.77 5.40 7.70
CA ALA A 428 -11.82 6.04 9.00
C ALA A 428 -13.26 6.36 9.45
N LEU A 429 -14.14 6.79 8.53
CA LEU A 429 -15.54 7.05 8.82
C LEU A 429 -16.28 5.78 9.26
N VAL A 430 -16.10 4.67 8.53
CA VAL A 430 -16.73 3.38 8.88
C VAL A 430 -16.20 2.87 10.20
N TYR A 431 -14.87 2.82 10.36
CA TYR A 431 -14.25 2.35 11.60
C TYR A 431 -14.70 3.19 12.81
N GLY A 432 -14.73 4.53 12.67
CA GLY A 432 -15.19 5.42 13.74
C GLY A 432 -16.67 5.20 14.10
N GLN A 433 -17.53 4.94 13.11
CA GLN A 433 -18.95 4.62 13.35
C GLN A 433 -19.11 3.27 14.07
N GLU A 434 -18.42 2.22 13.59
CA GLU A 434 -18.50 0.87 14.18
C GLU A 434 -17.96 0.82 15.62
N ARG A 435 -17.06 1.73 15.99
CA ARG A 435 -16.55 1.88 17.37
C ARG A 435 -17.32 2.90 18.21
N GLY A 436 -18.42 3.46 17.71
CA GLY A 436 -19.25 4.44 18.43
C GLY A 436 -18.59 5.80 18.65
N LEU A 437 -17.52 6.12 17.91
CA LEU A 437 -16.83 7.41 17.96
C LEU A 437 -17.46 8.45 17.03
N LEU A 438 -18.16 8.00 15.99
CA LEU A 438 -18.82 8.83 14.98
C LEU A 438 -20.30 8.46 14.83
N PRO A 439 -21.16 9.42 14.44
CA PRO A 439 -22.59 9.17 14.28
C PRO A 439 -22.88 8.29 13.05
N GLU A 440 -24.01 7.57 13.05
CA GLU A 440 -24.45 6.69 11.95
C GLU A 440 -24.50 7.40 10.58
N THR A 441 -24.74 8.71 10.57
CA THR A 441 -24.83 9.51 9.33
C THR A 441 -23.57 9.47 8.47
N VAL A 442 -22.39 9.24 9.05
CA VAL A 442 -21.14 9.12 8.28
C VAL A 442 -21.10 7.86 7.42
N ARG A 443 -21.93 6.85 7.72
CA ARG A 443 -22.00 5.62 6.94
C ARG A 443 -22.42 5.93 5.50
N ALA A 444 -23.42 6.80 5.29
CA ALA A 444 -23.88 7.23 3.98
C ALA A 444 -22.75 7.85 3.11
N VAL A 445 -21.90 8.67 3.74
CA VAL A 445 -20.73 9.31 3.12
C VAL A 445 -19.74 8.25 2.65
N ALA A 446 -19.44 7.26 3.49
CA ALA A 446 -18.55 6.15 3.15
C ALA A 446 -19.12 5.25 2.04
N GLN A 447 -20.43 4.98 2.00
CA GLN A 447 -21.01 4.18 0.91
C GLN A 447 -20.92 4.90 -0.44
N LYS A 448 -21.13 6.22 -0.44
CA LYS A 448 -20.97 7.04 -1.64
C LYS A 448 -19.53 6.98 -2.15
N ALA A 449 -18.55 7.05 -1.26
CA ALA A 449 -17.14 6.88 -1.60
C ALA A 449 -16.84 5.47 -2.14
N ARG A 450 -17.34 4.42 -1.48
CA ARG A 450 -17.18 3.03 -1.93
C ARG A 450 -17.73 2.80 -3.35
N ARG A 451 -18.86 3.42 -3.69
CA ARG A 451 -19.43 3.42 -5.05
C ARG A 451 -18.53 4.12 -6.05
N GLY A 452 -18.06 5.32 -5.73
CA GLY A 452 -17.14 6.07 -6.59
C GLY A 452 -15.87 5.28 -6.90
N LEU A 453 -15.33 4.56 -5.90
CA LEU A 453 -14.11 3.76 -6.05
C LEU A 453 -14.27 2.56 -7.00
N ASN A 454 -15.49 2.07 -7.26
CA ASN A 454 -15.72 0.96 -8.20
C ASN A 454 -15.22 1.28 -9.62
N ALA A 455 -15.30 2.55 -10.04
CA ALA A 455 -14.83 2.99 -11.35
C ALA A 455 -13.31 2.92 -11.52
N TYR A 456 -12.56 2.73 -10.42
CA TYR A 456 -11.11 2.71 -10.38
C TYR A 456 -10.54 1.33 -10.04
N LEU A 457 -11.38 0.29 -9.96
CA LEU A 457 -10.92 -1.08 -9.82
C LEU A 457 -10.35 -1.58 -11.15
N THR A 458 -9.13 -2.12 -11.10
CA THR A 458 -8.59 -2.89 -12.22
C THR A 458 -9.39 -4.19 -12.37
N PRO A 459 -9.38 -4.82 -13.57
CA PRO A 459 -10.12 -6.05 -13.80
C PRO A 459 -9.79 -7.18 -12.81
N ASP A 460 -8.56 -7.19 -12.30
CA ASP A 460 -8.04 -8.16 -11.37
C ASP A 460 -7.99 -7.68 -9.90
N GLY A 461 -8.69 -6.57 -9.61
CA GLY A 461 -9.05 -6.17 -8.25
C GLY A 461 -8.09 -5.21 -7.55
N TYR A 462 -7.03 -4.71 -8.19
CA TYR A 462 -6.29 -3.58 -7.61
C TYR A 462 -7.09 -2.28 -7.75
N LEU A 463 -6.69 -1.25 -7.01
CA LEU A 463 -7.25 0.08 -7.12
C LEU A 463 -6.24 1.02 -7.80
N THR A 464 -6.64 1.60 -8.93
CA THR A 464 -5.91 2.68 -9.61
C THR A 464 -6.41 4.05 -9.16
N GLY A 465 -5.97 5.14 -9.80
CA GLY A 465 -6.40 6.49 -9.47
C GLY A 465 -5.71 7.08 -8.23
N THR A 466 -4.60 6.48 -7.79
CA THR A 466 -3.87 6.91 -6.59
C THR A 466 -2.75 7.88 -6.95
N ALA A 467 -2.55 8.94 -6.15
CA ALA A 467 -1.37 9.79 -6.32
C ALA A 467 -0.11 9.01 -5.88
N GLN A 468 1.02 9.23 -6.54
CA GLN A 468 2.29 8.54 -6.25
C GLN A 468 2.78 8.88 -4.83
N GLY A 469 3.72 8.09 -4.30
CA GLY A 469 4.40 8.43 -3.06
C GLY A 469 5.00 9.84 -3.13
N ASN A 470 4.95 10.60 -2.03
CA ASN A 470 5.28 12.04 -1.99
C ASN A 470 6.80 12.34 -2.06
N LYS A 471 7.55 11.59 -2.88
CA LYS A 471 9.00 11.71 -3.06
C LYS A 471 9.38 12.87 -3.99
N GLY A 472 8.50 13.22 -4.93
CA GLY A 472 8.65 14.38 -5.82
C GLY A 472 7.97 15.66 -5.31
N GLY A 473 7.49 15.67 -4.07
CA GLY A 473 6.90 16.83 -3.44
C GLY A 473 5.57 17.30 -4.03
N ASP A 474 5.26 18.58 -3.79
CA ASP A 474 3.95 19.19 -4.06
C ASP A 474 3.57 19.15 -5.56
N ALA A 475 4.51 19.47 -6.45
CA ALA A 475 4.30 19.39 -7.89
C ALA A 475 3.91 17.98 -8.36
N LEU A 476 4.50 16.94 -7.76
CA LEU A 476 4.15 15.55 -8.07
C LEU A 476 2.72 15.22 -7.66
N GLN A 477 2.27 15.71 -6.49
CA GLN A 477 0.92 15.43 -6.00
C GLN A 477 -0.16 16.20 -6.78
N ARG A 478 0.15 17.39 -7.31
CA ARG A 478 -0.80 18.25 -8.03
C ARG A 478 -0.98 17.90 -9.50
N ASN A 479 -0.03 17.21 -10.13
CA ASN A 479 0.01 17.06 -11.59
C ASN A 479 -1.08 16.17 -12.23
N GLY A 480 -1.98 15.58 -11.44
CA GLY A 480 -3.06 14.72 -11.94
C GLY A 480 -2.64 13.31 -12.40
N PHE A 481 -1.35 12.97 -12.45
CA PHE A 481 -0.91 11.61 -12.78
C PHE A 481 -1.29 10.65 -11.65
N ARG A 482 -1.72 9.44 -12.02
CA ARG A 482 -2.20 8.42 -11.09
C ARG A 482 -1.62 7.05 -11.40
N VAL A 483 -1.50 6.25 -10.34
CA VAL A 483 -0.92 4.90 -10.37
C VAL A 483 -1.84 3.92 -9.68
N ILE A 484 -1.54 2.64 -9.85
CA ILE A 484 -2.10 1.56 -9.04
C ILE A 484 -1.34 1.51 -7.72
N SER A 485 -2.04 1.43 -6.59
CA SER A 485 -1.39 1.25 -5.29
C SER A 485 -2.07 0.13 -4.50
N PRO A 486 -1.47 -1.08 -4.44
CA PRO A 486 -2.12 -2.22 -3.80
C PRO A 486 -2.39 -2.05 -2.30
N TYR A 487 -1.63 -1.22 -1.57
CA TYR A 487 -1.89 -0.97 -0.14
C TYR A 487 -3.31 -0.45 0.15
N THR A 488 -3.95 0.21 -0.82
CA THR A 488 -5.31 0.75 -0.69
C THR A 488 -6.38 -0.33 -0.53
N LEU A 489 -6.07 -1.57 -0.90
CA LEU A 489 -6.96 -2.71 -0.66
C LEU A 489 -7.20 -2.94 0.84
N GLY A 490 -6.21 -2.60 1.67
CA GLY A 490 -6.37 -2.58 3.13
C GLY A 490 -7.48 -1.64 3.58
N PHE A 491 -7.64 -0.48 2.93
CA PHE A 491 -8.76 0.42 3.22
C PHE A 491 -10.10 -0.11 2.73
N LEU A 492 -10.14 -0.76 1.56
CA LEU A 492 -11.37 -1.36 1.04
C LEU A 492 -11.91 -2.46 1.98
N ALA A 493 -11.05 -3.14 2.73
CA ALA A 493 -11.44 -4.12 3.74
C ALA A 493 -12.37 -3.52 4.81
N HIS A 494 -12.05 -2.32 5.30
CA HIS A 494 -12.90 -1.58 6.26
C HIS A 494 -14.23 -1.14 5.65
N LEU A 495 -14.30 -1.02 4.34
CA LEU A 495 -15.53 -0.66 3.62
C LEU A 495 -16.41 -1.86 3.29
N ASP A 496 -15.99 -3.08 3.62
CA ASP A 496 -16.71 -4.29 3.25
C ASP A 496 -18.06 -4.45 3.96
N SER A 497 -18.21 -3.85 5.15
CA SER A 497 -19.50 -3.81 5.86
C SER A 497 -20.51 -2.87 5.18
N VAL A 498 -20.01 -1.95 4.36
CA VAL A 498 -20.79 -0.95 3.65
C VAL A 498 -21.15 -1.49 2.27
N LYS A 499 -22.45 -1.64 2.00
CA LYS A 499 -22.93 -2.07 0.68
C LYS A 499 -22.49 -1.05 -0.38
N SER A 500 -21.82 -1.54 -1.42
CA SER A 500 -21.50 -0.77 -2.62
C SER A 500 -22.78 -0.41 -3.36
#